data_AF-A0A1X1EGK5-F1
#
_entry.id   AF-A0A1X1EGK5-F1
#
_cell.length_a   1.000
_cell.length_b   1.000
_cell.length_c   1.000
_cell.angle_alpha   90.00
_cell.angle_beta   90.00
_cell.angle_gamma   90.00
#
_symmetry.space_group_name_H-M   'P 1'
#
loop_
_entity.id
_entity.type
_entity.pdbx_description
1 polymer ?
#
loop_
_entity_poly.entity_id
_entity_poly.type
_entity_poly.pdbx_seq_one_letter_code
_entity_poly.pdbx_strand_id
1 'polypeptide(L)'
;MDILTTLFQTIATYRYIFWPLFALLALTITAIKWWEQVRYFFLNLFCSLPVIGTISRLARSHEARRPGTGKLIWHPAEEALCGKFYQFHSISNRDADFYLRCVNYLNKVDERGRKPTSVVLWLCSIALVILEAFIFALVLSPFIANNISANQAELSAIVVSVLIGVILVPATHLMGTQLHKNTLLKKIRYWHKEARLDDNAQALKKDPEVSLENTRIDDNAPSYLQMLNRVQHGIGAKPQYVQTVVTLLLIITFAIGAYFIRAATINAAETQAVNGTPFSQTSAVSTSSPFELPQQAVEDNQQADQQAAKEVTDNRVFASKLTFIILSVIFIGVQLIGILIGYYRSLVGIESRQAAKYVGNFSGSEEFAAWYAMRRERVERDAQDKLASLQNRMAMQRASSASNARNDVRTFDEYVRGKQRDKIEADEHAASRQSYVPPATVREMHKSEPALVVEPAPAALTPVALEPNNADDKARIAELGDLTVLNDEELLLVAEDAGLPLEALQRRRKVQLVLHKAKGG
;
A
#
# COMPACT_ATOMS: atom_id res chain seq x y z
N MET A 1 -28.63 -20.87 -9.51
CA MET A 1 -27.94 -22.19 -9.72
C MET A 1 -27.67 -22.46 -11.18
N ASP A 2 -28.52 -21.98 -12.10
CA ASP A 2 -28.31 -22.11 -13.55
C ASP A 2 -27.09 -21.34 -14.07
N ILE A 3 -26.65 -20.28 -13.39
CA ILE A 3 -25.41 -19.57 -13.77
C ILE A 3 -24.17 -20.36 -13.39
N LEU A 4 -24.16 -21.04 -12.24
CA LEU A 4 -23.03 -21.90 -11.89
C LEU A 4 -22.96 -23.11 -12.82
N THR A 5 -24.09 -23.74 -13.16
CA THR A 5 -24.11 -24.85 -14.11
C THR A 5 -23.80 -24.39 -15.54
N THR A 6 -24.30 -23.25 -16.00
CA THR A 6 -23.90 -22.67 -17.30
C THR A 6 -22.45 -22.19 -17.31
N LEU A 7 -21.91 -21.67 -16.21
CA LEU A 7 -20.50 -21.28 -16.11
C LEU A 7 -19.60 -22.52 -16.06
N PHE A 8 -19.99 -23.58 -15.35
CA PHE A 8 -19.31 -24.88 -15.40
C PHE A 8 -19.42 -25.53 -16.80
N GLN A 9 -20.58 -25.47 -17.45
CA GLN A 9 -20.73 -25.93 -18.84
C GLN A 9 -19.93 -25.08 -19.82
N THR A 10 -19.86 -23.77 -19.63
CA THR A 10 -19.09 -22.85 -20.48
C THR A 10 -17.59 -23.09 -20.29
N ILE A 11 -17.13 -23.25 -19.05
CA ILE A 11 -15.74 -23.64 -18.74
C ILE A 11 -15.42 -25.03 -19.31
N ALA A 12 -16.34 -25.98 -19.23
CA ALA A 12 -16.16 -27.32 -19.79
C ALA A 12 -16.13 -27.31 -21.33
N THR A 13 -16.99 -26.50 -21.96
CA THR A 13 -17.10 -26.37 -23.42
C THR A 13 -15.87 -25.65 -24.00
N TYR A 14 -15.42 -24.58 -23.35
CA TYR A 14 -14.25 -23.80 -23.75
C TYR A 14 -12.99 -24.16 -22.95
N ARG A 15 -12.88 -25.40 -22.46
CA ARG A 15 -11.78 -25.85 -21.60
C ARG A 15 -10.40 -25.58 -22.20
N TYR A 16 -10.29 -25.67 -23.53
CA TYR A 16 -9.04 -25.43 -24.27
C TYR A 16 -8.64 -23.96 -24.34
N ILE A 17 -9.51 -23.03 -23.95
CA ILE A 17 -9.21 -21.59 -23.83
C ILE A 17 -8.97 -21.25 -22.35
N PHE A 18 -9.86 -21.73 -21.45
CA PHE A 18 -9.77 -21.41 -20.03
C PHE A 18 -8.56 -22.06 -19.32
N TRP A 19 -8.23 -23.33 -19.60
CA TRP A 19 -7.05 -23.97 -18.99
C TRP A 19 -5.73 -23.30 -19.34
N PRO A 20 -5.41 -22.99 -20.61
CA PRO A 20 -4.18 -22.25 -20.90
C PRO A 20 -4.23 -20.82 -20.36
N LEU A 21 -5.40 -20.18 -20.27
CA LEU A 21 -5.52 -18.86 -19.63
C LEU A 21 -5.20 -18.93 -18.13
N PHE A 22 -5.74 -19.91 -17.40
CA PHE A 22 -5.41 -20.12 -15.99
C PHE A 22 -3.96 -20.57 -15.79
N ALA A 23 -3.42 -21.40 -16.68
CA ALA A 23 -2.01 -21.78 -16.65
C ALA A 23 -1.10 -20.57 -16.89
N LEU A 24 -1.45 -19.69 -17.84
CA LEU A 24 -0.74 -18.44 -18.10
C LEU A 24 -0.85 -17.49 -16.90
N LEU A 25 -2.03 -17.35 -16.29
CA LEU A 25 -2.23 -16.58 -15.05
C LEU A 25 -1.37 -17.14 -13.91
N ALA A 26 -1.36 -18.46 -13.71
CA ALA A 26 -0.55 -19.09 -12.68
C ALA A 26 0.95 -18.90 -12.95
N LEU A 27 1.38 -19.01 -14.21
CA LEU A 27 2.76 -18.77 -14.63
C LEU A 27 3.16 -17.32 -14.41
N THR A 28 2.32 -16.35 -14.79
CA THR A 28 2.59 -14.92 -14.58
C THR A 28 2.66 -14.58 -13.09
N ILE A 29 1.75 -15.09 -12.26
CA ILE A 29 1.80 -14.91 -10.80
C ILE A 29 3.09 -15.52 -10.22
N THR A 30 3.49 -16.71 -10.69
CA THR A 30 4.73 -17.36 -10.25
C THR A 30 5.96 -16.56 -10.69
N ALA A 31 5.97 -16.04 -11.91
CA ALA A 31 7.04 -15.20 -12.44
C ALA A 31 7.14 -13.87 -11.68
N ILE A 32 6.02 -13.24 -11.32
CA ILE A 32 5.98 -12.03 -10.48
C ILE A 32 6.54 -12.34 -9.08
N LYS A 33 6.16 -13.47 -8.50
CA LYS A 33 6.63 -13.90 -7.17
C LYS A 33 8.14 -14.16 -7.15
N TRP A 34 8.70 -14.70 -8.23
CA TRP A 34 10.13 -15.04 -8.38
C TRP A 34 10.85 -14.15 -9.39
N TRP A 35 10.41 -12.90 -9.52
CA TRP A 35 10.88 -12.00 -10.57
C TRP A 35 12.39 -11.76 -10.54
N GLU A 36 13.00 -11.72 -9.35
CA GLU A 36 14.46 -11.58 -9.23
C GLU A 36 15.22 -12.76 -9.81
N GLN A 37 14.75 -13.99 -9.54
CA GLN A 37 15.34 -15.22 -10.09
C GLN A 37 15.15 -15.29 -11.60
N VAL A 38 13.96 -14.92 -12.09
CA VAL A 38 13.64 -14.85 -13.52
C VAL A 38 14.53 -13.82 -14.23
N ARG A 39 14.65 -12.61 -13.67
CA ARG A 39 15.51 -11.55 -14.20
C ARG A 39 16.97 -11.97 -14.23
N TYR A 40 17.45 -12.65 -13.19
CA TYR A 40 18.81 -13.18 -13.13
C TYR A 40 19.05 -14.30 -14.15
N PHE A 41 18.09 -15.22 -14.29
CA PHE A 41 18.13 -16.28 -15.31
C PHE A 41 18.23 -15.70 -16.72
N PHE A 42 17.37 -14.73 -17.05
CA PHE A 42 17.43 -14.06 -18.34
C PHE A 42 18.72 -13.26 -18.54
N LEU A 43 19.27 -12.60 -17.50
CA LEU A 43 20.59 -11.98 -17.58
C LEU A 43 21.65 -13.00 -18.01
N ASN A 44 21.73 -14.14 -17.33
CA ASN A 44 22.69 -15.19 -17.65
C ASN A 44 22.48 -15.74 -19.07
N LEU A 45 21.22 -15.98 -19.45
CA LEU A 45 20.85 -16.47 -20.79
C LEU A 45 21.29 -15.48 -21.87
N PHE A 46 20.85 -14.22 -21.79
CA PHE A 46 21.21 -13.18 -22.76
C PHE A 46 22.70 -12.83 -22.76
N CYS A 47 23.42 -13.06 -21.65
CA CYS A 47 24.88 -12.95 -21.66
C CYS A 47 25.54 -14.08 -22.45
N SER A 48 25.01 -15.30 -22.35
CA SER A 48 25.60 -16.51 -22.94
C SER A 48 25.30 -16.75 -24.42
N LEU A 49 24.34 -16.05 -25.02
CA LEU A 49 23.96 -16.27 -26.43
C LEU A 49 25.15 -16.01 -27.38
N PRO A 50 25.48 -16.94 -28.30
CA PRO A 50 26.70 -16.86 -29.10
C PRO A 50 26.70 -15.73 -30.14
N VAL A 51 25.55 -15.36 -30.69
CA VAL A 51 25.47 -14.36 -31.79
C VAL A 51 25.01 -12.99 -31.30
N ILE A 52 23.92 -12.95 -30.54
CA ILE A 52 23.25 -11.70 -30.10
C ILE A 52 23.60 -11.36 -28.63
N GLY A 53 24.34 -12.25 -27.95
CA GLY A 53 24.58 -12.11 -26.52
C GLY A 53 25.44 -10.91 -26.17
N THR A 54 25.30 -10.45 -24.93
CA THR A 54 26.04 -9.28 -24.44
C THR A 54 27.54 -9.49 -24.56
N ILE A 55 28.07 -10.69 -24.26
CA ILE A 55 29.49 -11.01 -24.39
C ILE A 55 29.97 -10.87 -25.84
N SER A 56 29.21 -11.40 -26.81
CA SER A 56 29.56 -11.30 -28.23
C SER A 56 29.58 -9.85 -28.72
N ARG A 57 28.64 -9.03 -28.23
CA ARG A 57 28.57 -7.60 -28.55
C ARG A 57 29.68 -6.79 -27.87
N LEU A 58 29.91 -7.02 -26.58
CA LEU A 58 30.93 -6.36 -25.76
C LEU A 58 32.35 -6.75 -26.18
N ALA A 59 32.58 -7.97 -26.67
CA ALA A 59 33.88 -8.37 -27.18
C ALA A 59 34.30 -7.55 -28.42
N ARG A 60 33.34 -7.13 -29.24
CA ARG A 60 33.58 -6.35 -30.47
C ARG A 60 33.85 -4.86 -30.24
N SER A 61 33.68 -4.34 -29.02
CA SER A 61 33.98 -2.92 -28.76
C SER A 61 35.50 -2.73 -28.65
N HIS A 62 36.06 -1.85 -29.49
CA HIS A 62 37.50 -1.56 -29.55
C HIS A 62 37.91 -0.38 -28.66
N GLU A 63 37.22 -0.18 -27.53
CA GLU A 63 37.55 0.91 -26.61
C GLU A 63 38.83 0.61 -25.84
N ALA A 64 39.70 1.62 -25.73
CA ALA A 64 40.93 1.53 -24.95
C ALA A 64 40.62 1.43 -23.45
N ARG A 65 41.54 0.83 -22.69
CA ARG A 65 41.40 0.79 -21.22
C ARG A 65 41.46 2.22 -20.67
N ARG A 66 40.62 2.51 -19.68
CA ARG A 66 40.56 3.80 -18.98
C ARG A 66 40.54 3.58 -17.47
N PRO A 67 41.00 4.55 -16.66
CA PRO A 67 40.75 4.52 -15.22
C PRO A 67 39.24 4.46 -14.99
N GLY A 68 38.81 3.48 -14.22
CA GLY A 68 37.40 3.25 -13.90
C GLY A 68 37.22 2.93 -12.42
N THR A 69 36.28 2.04 -12.14
CA THR A 69 35.93 1.59 -10.79
C THR A 69 37.18 1.24 -9.93
N GLY A 70 37.27 1.81 -8.73
CA GLY A 70 38.35 1.53 -7.77
C GLY A 70 39.74 2.06 -8.14
N LYS A 71 39.83 3.10 -8.98
CA LYS A 71 41.09 3.67 -9.52
C LYS A 71 41.93 2.68 -10.35
N LEU A 72 41.35 1.53 -10.69
CA LEU A 72 41.97 0.52 -11.54
C LEU A 72 41.68 0.83 -13.02
N ILE A 73 42.54 0.31 -13.89
CA ILE A 73 42.44 0.50 -15.33
C ILE A 73 41.60 -0.65 -15.91
N TRP A 74 40.38 -0.35 -16.36
CA TRP A 74 39.40 -1.32 -16.86
C TRP A 74 39.18 -1.17 -18.37
N HIS A 75 38.85 -2.28 -19.04
CA HIS A 75 38.16 -2.17 -20.32
C HIS A 75 36.70 -1.76 -20.07
N PRO A 76 36.14 -0.78 -20.80
CA PRO A 76 34.74 -0.39 -20.63
C PRO A 76 33.75 -1.55 -20.81
N ALA A 77 34.10 -2.52 -21.66
CA ALA A 77 33.35 -3.75 -21.86
C ALA A 77 33.30 -4.65 -20.60
N GLU A 78 34.43 -4.79 -19.90
CA GLU A 78 34.52 -5.53 -18.64
C GLU A 78 33.72 -4.82 -17.56
N GLU A 79 33.88 -3.49 -17.45
CA GLU A 79 33.18 -2.66 -16.47
C GLU A 79 31.65 -2.73 -16.64
N ALA A 80 31.17 -2.68 -17.87
CA ALA A 80 29.74 -2.78 -18.19
C ALA A 80 29.17 -4.17 -17.87
N LEU A 81 29.94 -5.25 -18.07
CA LEU A 81 29.53 -6.60 -17.70
C LEU A 81 29.48 -6.77 -16.18
N CYS A 82 30.56 -6.38 -15.49
CA CYS A 82 30.66 -6.45 -14.04
C CYS A 82 29.57 -5.60 -13.37
N GLY A 83 29.26 -4.42 -13.90
CA GLY A 83 28.18 -3.57 -13.38
C GLY A 83 26.81 -4.23 -13.40
N LYS A 84 26.50 -5.06 -14.41
CA LYS A 84 25.24 -5.81 -14.47
C LYS A 84 25.15 -6.88 -13.39
N PHE A 85 26.24 -7.62 -13.14
CA PHE A 85 26.28 -8.64 -12.10
C PHE A 85 26.35 -8.03 -10.69
N TYR A 86 27.02 -6.89 -10.54
CA TYR A 86 27.11 -6.17 -9.27
C TYR A 86 25.76 -5.77 -8.69
N GLN A 87 24.77 -5.43 -9.53
CA GLN A 87 23.41 -5.15 -9.06
C GLN A 87 22.75 -6.36 -8.37
N PHE A 88 23.04 -7.59 -8.82
CA PHE A 88 22.52 -8.81 -8.18
C PHE A 88 23.37 -9.23 -6.98
N HIS A 89 24.67 -8.93 -7.01
CA HIS A 89 25.59 -9.11 -5.90
C HIS A 89 25.20 -8.24 -4.70
N SER A 90 24.97 -6.94 -4.92
CA SER A 90 24.63 -6.00 -3.85
C SER A 90 23.30 -6.32 -3.16
N ILE A 91 22.30 -6.80 -3.90
CA ILE A 91 21.03 -7.29 -3.33
C ILE A 91 21.26 -8.53 -2.46
N SER A 92 22.22 -9.38 -2.86
CA SER A 92 22.55 -10.63 -2.17
C SER A 92 23.53 -10.44 -1.01
N ASN A 93 24.16 -9.26 -0.87
CA ASN A 93 25.15 -8.95 0.15
C ASN A 93 24.51 -8.58 1.50
N ARG A 94 23.68 -9.47 2.04
CA ARG A 94 23.00 -9.28 3.31
C ARG A 94 23.56 -10.23 4.37
N ASP A 95 23.95 -9.65 5.49
CA ASP A 95 24.65 -10.36 6.55
C ASP A 95 23.72 -10.77 7.69
N ALA A 96 24.23 -11.59 8.60
CA ALA A 96 23.56 -11.98 9.85
C ALA A 96 23.11 -10.76 10.66
N ASP A 97 23.90 -9.68 10.67
CA ASP A 97 23.54 -8.46 11.40
C ASP A 97 22.28 -7.79 10.83
N PHE A 98 22.07 -7.84 9.51
CA PHE A 98 20.85 -7.31 8.89
C PHE A 98 19.60 -8.05 9.39
N TYR A 99 19.68 -9.37 9.55
CA TYR A 99 18.61 -10.16 10.16
C TYR A 99 18.35 -9.73 11.60
N LEU A 100 19.41 -9.58 12.40
CA LEU A 100 19.30 -9.14 13.80
C LEU A 100 18.70 -7.73 13.92
N ARG A 101 19.04 -6.81 13.00
CA ARG A 101 18.42 -5.48 12.91
C ARG A 101 16.92 -5.58 12.61
N CYS A 102 16.52 -6.41 11.65
CA CYS A 102 15.10 -6.61 11.35
C CYS A 102 14.33 -7.20 12.54
N VAL A 103 14.92 -8.17 13.23
CA VAL A 103 14.32 -8.78 14.43
C VAL A 103 14.25 -7.78 15.58
N ASN A 104 15.31 -7.01 15.84
CA ASN A 104 15.33 -5.96 16.85
C ASN A 104 14.25 -4.90 16.57
N TYR A 105 14.15 -4.44 15.32
CA TYR A 105 13.11 -3.51 14.89
C TYR A 105 11.71 -4.06 15.21
N LEU A 106 11.40 -5.29 14.81
CA LEU A 106 10.10 -5.91 15.04
C LEU A 106 9.81 -6.14 16.53
N ASN A 107 10.83 -6.48 17.33
CA ASN A 107 10.68 -6.65 18.78
C ASN A 107 10.33 -5.32 19.46
N LYS A 108 10.97 -4.21 19.06
CA LYS A 108 10.72 -2.88 19.63
C LYS A 108 9.32 -2.33 19.34
N VAL A 109 8.70 -2.75 18.23
CA VAL A 109 7.31 -2.40 17.89
C VAL A 109 6.30 -3.41 18.45
N ASP A 110 6.76 -4.50 19.08
CA ASP A 110 5.91 -5.60 19.55
C ASP A 110 5.12 -6.28 18.40
N GLU A 111 5.75 -6.35 17.23
CA GLU A 111 5.17 -6.95 16.01
C GLU A 111 5.89 -8.24 15.59
N ARG A 112 6.78 -8.77 16.44
CA ARG A 112 7.45 -10.05 16.19
C ARG A 112 6.41 -11.17 16.06
N GLY A 113 6.55 -12.00 15.03
CA GLY A 113 5.66 -13.15 14.78
C GLY A 113 4.36 -12.79 14.04
N ARG A 114 4.05 -11.50 13.88
CA ARG A 114 2.95 -11.07 13.00
C ARG A 114 3.36 -11.20 11.54
N LYS A 115 2.45 -11.69 10.71
CA LYS A 115 2.64 -11.81 9.26
C LYS A 115 1.66 -10.90 8.53
N PRO A 116 2.09 -10.20 7.48
CA PRO A 116 1.17 -9.41 6.68
C PRO A 116 0.06 -10.30 6.12
N THR A 117 -1.13 -9.73 5.92
CA THR A 117 -2.25 -10.45 5.31
C THR A 117 -1.85 -11.02 3.96
N SER A 118 -1.92 -12.35 3.83
CA SER A 118 -1.65 -13.05 2.57
C SER A 118 -2.76 -12.73 1.57
N VAL A 119 -2.40 -12.69 0.28
CA VAL A 119 -3.36 -12.53 -0.83
C VAL A 119 -4.45 -13.60 -0.77
N VAL A 120 -4.09 -14.83 -0.39
CA VAL A 120 -5.06 -15.94 -0.24
C VAL A 120 -6.10 -15.60 0.81
N LEU A 121 -5.68 -15.06 1.96
CA LEU A 121 -6.58 -14.72 3.04
C LEU A 121 -7.49 -13.54 2.66
N TRP A 122 -6.95 -12.58 1.91
CA TRP A 122 -7.75 -11.52 1.29
C TRP A 122 -8.84 -12.08 0.36
N LEU A 123 -8.49 -13.02 -0.54
CA LEU A 123 -9.46 -13.67 -1.42
C LEU A 123 -10.51 -14.47 -0.65
N CYS A 124 -10.12 -15.23 0.36
CA CYS A 124 -11.05 -15.95 1.24
C CYS A 124 -12.00 -14.99 1.96
N SER A 125 -11.50 -13.87 2.47
CA SER A 125 -12.33 -12.86 3.14
C SER A 125 -13.33 -12.22 2.18
N ILE A 126 -12.90 -11.91 0.94
CA ILE A 126 -13.78 -11.38 -0.10
C ILE A 126 -14.87 -12.40 -0.45
N ALA A 127 -14.48 -13.66 -0.70
CA ALA A 127 -15.42 -14.72 -1.07
C ALA A 127 -16.46 -14.95 0.03
N LEU A 128 -16.05 -14.93 1.29
CA LEU A 128 -16.93 -15.15 2.45
C LEU A 128 -17.95 -14.01 2.60
N VAL A 129 -17.54 -12.74 2.44
CA VAL A 129 -18.47 -11.59 2.47
C VAL A 129 -19.39 -11.57 1.25
N ILE A 130 -18.88 -11.88 0.04
CA ILE A 130 -19.72 -11.95 -1.16
C ILE A 130 -20.79 -13.04 -1.02
N LEU A 131 -20.43 -14.23 -0.52
CA LEU A 131 -21.38 -15.31 -0.29
C LEU A 131 -22.50 -14.87 0.66
N GLU A 132 -22.13 -14.19 1.72
CA GLU A 132 -23.06 -13.69 2.73
C GLU A 132 -23.98 -12.58 2.18
N ALA A 133 -23.41 -11.60 1.48
CA ALA A 133 -24.17 -10.56 0.80
C ALA A 133 -25.05 -11.10 -0.34
N PHE A 134 -24.64 -12.18 -1.01
CA PHE A 134 -25.42 -12.85 -2.03
C PHE A 134 -26.65 -13.54 -1.44
N ILE A 135 -26.51 -14.25 -0.31
CA ILE A 135 -27.65 -14.82 0.42
C ILE A 135 -28.62 -13.71 0.82
N PHE A 136 -28.10 -12.60 1.33
CA PHE A 136 -28.93 -11.44 1.68
C PHE A 136 -29.68 -10.89 0.46
N ALA A 137 -28.99 -10.73 -0.67
CA ALA A 137 -29.59 -10.18 -1.87
C ALA A 137 -30.59 -11.14 -2.54
N LEU A 138 -30.41 -12.46 -2.43
CA LEU A 138 -31.41 -13.45 -2.86
C LEU A 138 -32.71 -13.37 -2.06
N VAL A 139 -32.63 -13.07 -0.75
CA VAL A 139 -33.83 -12.85 0.07
C VAL A 139 -34.55 -11.55 -0.36
N LEU A 140 -33.81 -10.55 -0.85
CA LEU A 140 -34.36 -9.28 -1.33
C LEU A 140 -34.92 -9.37 -2.76
N SER A 141 -34.41 -10.30 -3.56
CA SER A 141 -34.69 -10.46 -5.00
C SER A 141 -36.19 -10.43 -5.39
N PRO A 142 -37.13 -11.07 -4.65
CA PRO A 142 -38.55 -11.00 -4.99
C PRO A 142 -39.20 -9.61 -4.86
N PHE A 143 -38.51 -8.63 -4.26
CA PHE A 143 -39.07 -7.32 -3.89
C PHE A 143 -38.49 -6.14 -4.67
N ILE A 144 -37.37 -6.32 -5.38
CA ILE A 144 -36.77 -5.25 -6.19
C ILE A 144 -37.65 -4.92 -7.41
N ALA A 145 -38.37 -5.90 -7.96
CA ALA A 145 -39.61 -5.62 -8.70
C ALA A 145 -40.43 -6.89 -8.95
N ASN A 146 -41.75 -6.77 -8.80
CA ASN A 146 -42.73 -7.81 -9.11
C ASN A 146 -42.76 -8.22 -10.60
N ASN A 147 -42.10 -7.45 -11.48
CA ASN A 147 -42.06 -7.65 -12.93
C ASN A 147 -40.68 -8.13 -13.45
N ILE A 148 -39.74 -8.46 -12.56
CA ILE A 148 -38.40 -8.93 -12.95
C ILE A 148 -38.41 -10.46 -13.04
N SER A 149 -37.95 -11.02 -14.17
CA SER A 149 -37.80 -12.48 -14.30
C SER A 149 -36.80 -13.03 -13.26
N ALA A 150 -36.98 -14.28 -12.82
CA ALA A 150 -36.12 -14.91 -11.81
C ALA A 150 -34.60 -14.80 -12.13
N ASN A 151 -34.23 -14.92 -13.40
CA ASN A 151 -32.85 -14.78 -13.87
C ASN A 151 -32.29 -13.35 -13.67
N GLN A 152 -33.10 -12.33 -13.95
CA GLN A 152 -32.71 -10.93 -13.75
C GLN A 152 -32.58 -10.60 -12.25
N ALA A 153 -33.39 -11.26 -11.43
CA ALA A 153 -33.37 -11.12 -9.98
C ALA A 153 -32.12 -11.80 -9.36
N GLU A 154 -31.72 -12.98 -9.83
CA GLU A 154 -30.43 -13.62 -9.49
C GLU A 154 -29.23 -12.75 -9.91
N LEU A 155 -29.27 -12.18 -11.12
CA LEU A 155 -28.21 -11.28 -11.60
C LEU A 155 -28.09 -10.01 -10.73
N SER A 156 -29.21 -9.40 -10.36
CA SER A 156 -29.21 -8.23 -9.46
C SER A 156 -28.61 -8.56 -8.09
N ALA A 157 -28.88 -9.75 -7.56
CA ALA A 157 -28.33 -10.20 -6.29
C ALA A 157 -26.81 -10.36 -6.33
N ILE A 158 -26.29 -10.88 -7.44
CA ILE A 158 -24.84 -10.98 -7.68
C ILE A 158 -24.22 -9.58 -7.70
N VAL A 159 -24.77 -8.65 -8.49
CA VAL A 159 -24.21 -7.30 -8.63
C VAL A 159 -24.18 -6.57 -7.29
N VAL A 160 -25.28 -6.63 -6.52
CA VAL A 160 -25.36 -6.02 -5.18
C VAL A 160 -24.37 -6.67 -4.22
N SER A 161 -24.22 -8.00 -4.24
CA SER A 161 -23.29 -8.70 -3.35
C SER A 161 -21.83 -8.31 -3.58
N VAL A 162 -21.42 -8.15 -4.85
CA VAL A 162 -20.06 -7.70 -5.21
C VAL A 162 -19.83 -6.27 -4.76
N LEU A 163 -20.81 -5.37 -4.98
CA LEU A 163 -20.71 -3.97 -4.57
C LEU A 163 -20.50 -3.84 -3.05
N ILE A 164 -21.29 -4.57 -2.26
CA ILE A 164 -21.17 -4.61 -0.79
C ILE A 164 -19.80 -5.18 -0.38
N GLY A 165 -19.37 -6.29 -0.98
CA GLY A 165 -18.08 -6.93 -0.67
C GLY A 165 -16.87 -6.04 -0.94
N VAL A 166 -16.86 -5.31 -2.06
CA VAL A 166 -15.77 -4.38 -2.44
C VAL A 166 -15.62 -3.25 -1.43
N ILE A 167 -16.70 -2.83 -0.76
CA ILE A 167 -16.69 -1.73 0.21
C ILE A 167 -16.43 -2.25 1.64
N LEU A 168 -17.15 -3.27 2.10
CA LEU A 168 -17.06 -3.74 3.49
C LEU A 168 -15.74 -4.44 3.81
N VAL A 169 -15.19 -5.24 2.89
CA VAL A 169 -13.98 -6.03 3.19
C VAL A 169 -12.78 -5.11 3.43
N PRO A 170 -12.49 -4.10 2.58
CA PRO A 170 -11.44 -3.13 2.89
C PRO A 170 -11.75 -2.31 4.14
N ALA A 171 -12.99 -1.88 4.35
CA ALA A 171 -13.37 -1.08 5.51
C ALA A 171 -13.12 -1.83 6.83
N THR A 172 -13.58 -3.08 6.94
CA THR A 172 -13.36 -3.93 8.13
C THR A 172 -11.88 -4.24 8.35
N HIS A 173 -11.12 -4.50 7.29
CA HIS A 173 -9.67 -4.69 7.40
C HIS A 173 -8.97 -3.41 7.91
N LEU A 174 -9.32 -2.23 7.37
CA LEU A 174 -8.79 -0.94 7.81
C LEU A 174 -9.14 -0.64 9.27
N MET A 175 -10.38 -0.89 9.68
CA MET A 175 -10.79 -0.79 11.08
C MET A 175 -9.94 -1.68 11.99
N GLY A 176 -9.70 -2.93 11.60
CA GLY A 176 -8.79 -3.83 12.34
C GLY A 176 -7.37 -3.27 12.47
N THR A 177 -6.83 -2.72 11.38
CA THR A 177 -5.49 -2.10 11.41
C THR A 177 -5.41 -0.88 12.32
N GLN A 178 -6.46 -0.05 12.33
CA GLN A 178 -6.53 1.13 13.18
C GLN A 178 -6.65 0.75 14.66
N LEU A 179 -7.44 -0.29 14.97
CA LEU A 179 -7.56 -0.80 16.33
C LEU A 179 -6.21 -1.29 16.86
N HIS A 180 -5.45 -2.04 16.05
CA HIS A 180 -4.11 -2.48 16.44
C HIS A 180 -3.18 -1.29 16.70
N LYS A 181 -3.15 -0.32 15.79
CA LYS A 181 -2.39 0.92 15.97
C LYS A 181 -2.75 1.65 17.26
N ASN A 182 -4.03 1.75 17.57
CA ASN A 182 -4.51 2.40 18.78
C ASN A 182 -4.12 1.64 20.04
N THR A 183 -4.06 0.29 20.01
CA THR A 183 -3.53 -0.50 21.13
C THR A 183 -2.06 -0.15 21.40
N LEU A 184 -1.23 -0.03 20.36
CA LEU A 184 0.17 0.38 20.50
C LEU A 184 0.29 1.80 21.06
N LEU A 185 -0.48 2.76 20.53
CA LEU A 185 -0.48 4.15 21.02
C LEU A 185 -0.93 4.25 22.48
N LYS A 186 -1.94 3.46 22.90
CA LYS A 186 -2.35 3.38 24.31
C LYS A 186 -1.23 2.82 25.19
N LYS A 187 -0.54 1.77 24.73
CA LYS A 187 0.60 1.16 25.42
C LYS A 187 1.75 2.15 25.60
N ILE A 188 2.13 2.89 24.56
CA ILE A 188 3.12 3.99 24.64
C ILE A 188 2.72 5.01 25.70
N ARG A 189 1.47 5.48 25.67
CA ARG A 189 0.99 6.51 26.61
C ARG A 189 0.90 6.02 28.04
N TYR A 190 0.55 4.75 28.23
CA TYR A 190 0.54 4.11 29.54
C TYR A 190 1.94 4.10 30.13
N TRP A 191 2.93 3.57 29.40
CA TRP A 191 4.33 3.54 29.84
C TRP A 191 4.93 4.93 30.03
N HIS A 192 4.57 5.90 29.18
CA HIS A 192 4.99 7.29 29.39
C HIS A 192 4.35 7.91 30.64
N LYS A 193 3.09 7.56 30.96
CA LYS A 193 2.45 8.01 32.20
C LYS A 193 3.13 7.39 33.43
N GLU A 194 3.49 6.12 33.35
CA GLU A 194 4.25 5.40 34.38
C GLU A 194 5.62 6.06 34.61
N ALA A 195 6.40 6.28 33.55
CA ALA A 195 7.68 6.98 33.64
C ALA A 195 7.56 8.41 34.18
N ARG A 196 6.42 9.07 34.00
CA ARG A 196 6.16 10.41 34.57
C ARG A 196 5.89 10.37 36.07
N LEU A 197 5.34 9.26 36.58
CA LEU A 197 5.16 9.07 38.02
C LEU A 197 6.52 8.79 38.68
N ASP A 198 7.42 8.12 37.96
CA ASP A 198 8.79 7.81 38.41
C ASP A 198 9.81 8.93 38.14
N ASP A 199 9.35 10.12 37.72
CA ASP A 199 10.16 11.31 37.38
C ASP A 199 11.30 11.07 36.36
N ASN A 200 11.17 10.02 35.53
CA ASN A 200 12.15 9.64 34.51
C ASN A 200 11.56 9.70 33.09
N ALA A 201 10.51 10.50 32.89
CA ALA A 201 9.83 10.62 31.62
C ALA A 201 10.55 11.59 30.67
N GLN A 202 11.00 11.05 29.56
CA GLN A 202 11.39 11.80 28.38
C GLN A 202 10.16 12.19 27.55
N ALA A 203 10.24 13.35 26.89
CA ALA A 203 9.16 13.89 26.06
C ALA A 203 8.79 12.95 24.90
N LEU A 204 7.49 12.85 24.59
CA LEU A 204 6.95 12.10 23.45
C LEU A 204 7.25 12.80 22.11
N LYS A 205 8.52 12.81 21.71
CA LYS A 205 9.00 13.33 20.43
C LYS A 205 9.58 12.17 19.61
N LYS A 206 9.20 12.12 18.33
CA LYS A 206 9.76 11.18 17.37
C LYS A 206 11.18 11.58 17.01
N ASP A 207 12.09 10.62 17.05
CA ASP A 207 13.41 10.71 16.43
C ASP A 207 13.32 10.30 14.94
N PRO A 208 13.64 11.19 13.99
CA PRO A 208 13.60 10.88 12.56
C PRO A 208 14.75 9.98 12.08
N GLU A 209 15.84 9.85 12.84
CA GLU A 209 17.02 9.06 12.44
C GLU A 209 16.81 7.55 12.63
N VAL A 210 15.81 7.18 13.43
CA VAL A 210 15.46 5.79 13.70
C VAL A 210 14.78 5.16 12.48
N SER A 211 15.53 4.30 11.80
CA SER A 211 15.08 3.49 10.67
C SER A 211 15.40 2.01 10.91
N LEU A 212 15.04 1.16 9.95
CA LEU A 212 15.38 -0.26 9.90
C LEU A 212 16.90 -0.47 9.82
N GLU A 213 17.61 0.41 9.11
CA GLU A 213 19.07 0.37 8.99
C GLU A 213 19.75 0.79 10.28
N ASN A 214 19.22 1.85 10.92
CA ASN A 214 19.77 2.46 12.13
C ASN A 214 18.97 2.14 13.39
N THR A 215 18.47 0.90 13.49
CA THR A 215 17.50 0.55 14.54
C THR A 215 18.05 0.57 15.97
N ARG A 216 19.37 0.62 16.14
CA ARG A 216 20.04 0.56 17.45
C ARG A 216 20.32 1.93 18.07
N ILE A 217 20.11 3.02 17.34
CA ILE A 217 20.38 4.39 17.83
C ILE A 217 19.60 4.68 19.12
N ASP A 218 18.38 4.15 19.23
CA ASP A 218 17.50 4.35 20.39
C ASP A 218 17.50 3.17 21.39
N ASP A 219 18.51 2.29 21.37
CA ASP A 219 18.64 1.18 22.34
C ASP A 219 18.68 1.68 23.79
N ASN A 220 19.25 2.87 24.02
CA ASN A 220 19.34 3.50 25.34
C ASN A 220 18.09 4.29 25.73
N ALA A 221 17.14 4.49 24.81
CA ALA A 221 15.90 5.22 25.09
C ALA A 221 14.90 4.30 25.81
N PRO A 222 13.97 4.86 26.61
CA PRO A 222 12.86 4.08 27.19
C PRO A 222 12.05 3.32 26.13
N SER A 223 11.52 2.14 26.50
CA SER A 223 10.76 1.25 25.60
C SER A 223 9.59 1.94 24.89
N TYR A 224 8.95 2.93 25.53
CA TYR A 224 7.86 3.68 24.91
C TYR A 224 8.33 4.61 23.78
N LEU A 225 9.54 5.18 23.87
CA LEU A 225 10.13 5.98 22.78
C LEU A 225 10.61 5.07 21.64
N GLN A 226 11.19 3.92 21.97
CA GLN A 226 11.57 2.93 20.97
C GLN A 226 10.37 2.53 20.11
N MET A 227 9.22 2.26 20.73
CA MET A 227 7.99 1.95 19.99
C MET A 227 7.44 3.19 19.24
N LEU A 228 7.50 4.37 19.86
CA LEU A 228 7.01 5.63 19.27
C LEU A 228 7.74 6.00 17.96
N ASN A 229 9.05 5.84 17.92
CA ASN A 229 9.89 6.18 16.76
C ASN A 229 9.51 5.39 15.50
N ARG A 230 8.99 4.17 15.69
CA ARG A 230 8.67 3.22 14.62
C ARG A 230 7.19 3.21 14.22
N VAL A 231 6.30 3.81 15.02
CA VAL A 231 4.85 3.86 14.75
C VAL A 231 4.46 5.23 14.22
N GLN A 232 3.70 5.30 13.11
CA GLN A 232 3.19 6.57 12.61
C GLN A 232 2.15 7.17 13.56
N HIS A 233 2.38 8.38 14.07
CA HIS A 233 1.49 9.02 15.04
C HIS A 233 1.34 10.52 14.77
N GLY A 234 0.23 11.09 15.25
CA GLY A 234 0.04 12.54 15.32
C GLY A 234 0.56 13.10 16.64
N ILE A 235 0.34 14.39 16.87
CA ILE A 235 0.82 15.11 18.07
C ILE A 235 0.42 14.39 19.37
N GLY A 236 1.43 14.08 20.20
CA GLY A 236 1.23 13.46 21.52
C GLY A 236 0.78 11.99 21.51
N ALA A 237 0.99 11.29 20.39
CA ALA A 237 0.69 9.86 20.24
C ALA A 237 -0.75 9.48 20.60
N LYS A 238 -1.72 10.34 20.29
CA LYS A 238 -3.14 10.12 20.63
C LYS A 238 -3.76 9.05 19.72
N PRO A 239 -4.53 8.09 20.28
CA PRO A 239 -5.33 7.16 19.48
C PRO A 239 -6.34 7.90 18.59
N GLN A 240 -6.56 7.39 17.38
CA GLN A 240 -7.51 7.95 16.40
C GLN A 240 -8.51 6.87 16.00
N TYR A 241 -9.80 7.16 15.98
CA TYR A 241 -10.86 6.18 15.69
C TYR A 241 -11.65 6.45 14.41
N VAL A 242 -11.14 7.32 13.52
CA VAL A 242 -11.85 7.74 12.30
C VAL A 242 -12.32 6.54 11.45
N GLN A 243 -11.42 5.62 11.06
CA GLN A 243 -11.78 4.45 10.25
C GLN A 243 -12.73 3.50 10.99
N THR A 244 -12.58 3.38 12.31
CA THR A 244 -13.43 2.57 13.19
C THR A 244 -14.86 3.12 13.19
N VAL A 245 -15.02 4.43 13.39
CA VAL A 245 -16.33 5.09 13.40
C VAL A 245 -16.99 5.00 12.03
N VAL A 246 -16.28 5.29 10.95
CA VAL A 246 -16.82 5.19 9.58
C VAL A 246 -17.26 3.76 9.25
N THR A 247 -16.44 2.77 9.59
CA THR A 247 -16.77 1.36 9.33
C THR A 247 -17.94 0.90 10.18
N LEU A 248 -18.00 1.29 11.46
CA LEU A 248 -19.12 0.95 12.35
C LEU A 248 -20.41 1.58 11.85
N LEU A 249 -20.40 2.86 11.45
CA LEU A 249 -21.55 3.52 10.86
C LEU A 249 -22.01 2.79 9.61
N LEU A 250 -21.08 2.40 8.73
CA LEU A 250 -21.39 1.66 7.52
C LEU A 250 -22.03 0.29 7.82
N ILE A 251 -21.47 -0.49 8.76
CA ILE A 251 -22.04 -1.78 9.19
C ILE A 251 -23.45 -1.58 9.78
N ILE A 252 -23.63 -0.56 10.63
CA ILE A 252 -24.93 -0.24 11.23
C ILE A 252 -25.94 0.18 10.16
N THR A 253 -25.55 1.03 9.20
CA THR A 253 -26.43 1.43 8.09
C THR A 253 -26.86 0.23 7.26
N PHE A 254 -25.95 -0.69 6.93
CA PHE A 254 -26.30 -1.92 6.22
C PHE A 254 -27.18 -2.84 7.07
N ALA A 255 -26.91 -2.98 8.37
CA ALA A 255 -27.73 -3.80 9.27
C ALA A 255 -29.17 -3.25 9.41
N ILE A 256 -29.31 -1.93 9.57
CA ILE A 256 -30.61 -1.25 9.65
C ILE A 256 -31.35 -1.32 8.31
N GLY A 257 -30.66 -1.04 7.20
CA GLY A 257 -31.23 -1.16 5.85
C GLY A 257 -31.70 -2.59 5.59
N ALA A 258 -30.91 -3.58 5.99
CA ALA A 258 -31.27 -4.98 5.92
C ALA A 258 -32.51 -5.33 6.75
N TYR A 259 -32.61 -4.81 7.98
CA TYR A 259 -33.78 -4.97 8.82
C TYR A 259 -35.05 -4.41 8.16
N PHE A 260 -35.01 -3.17 7.66
CA PHE A 260 -36.18 -2.55 7.03
C PHE A 260 -36.64 -3.28 5.78
N ILE A 261 -35.70 -3.68 4.92
CA ILE A 261 -35.99 -4.50 3.74
C ILE A 261 -36.64 -5.83 4.16
N ARG A 262 -36.14 -6.45 5.25
CA ARG A 262 -36.70 -7.69 5.78
C ARG A 262 -38.08 -7.51 6.43
N ALA A 263 -38.33 -6.38 7.08
CA ALA A 263 -39.64 -6.08 7.64
C ALA A 263 -40.67 -5.86 6.52
N ALA A 264 -40.30 -5.12 5.47
CA ALA A 264 -41.15 -4.88 4.31
C ALA A 264 -41.48 -6.18 3.55
N THR A 265 -40.52 -7.10 3.43
CA THR A 265 -40.73 -8.42 2.79
C THR A 265 -41.77 -9.27 3.54
N ILE A 266 -41.79 -9.22 4.88
CA ILE A 266 -42.79 -9.93 5.69
C ILE A 266 -44.19 -9.34 5.47
N ASN A 267 -44.33 -8.01 5.56
CA ASN A 267 -45.63 -7.34 5.43
C ASN A 267 -46.27 -7.58 4.05
N ALA A 268 -45.44 -7.61 3.00
CA ALA A 268 -45.91 -7.89 1.65
C ALA A 268 -46.28 -9.38 1.45
N ALA A 269 -45.53 -10.31 2.05
CA ALA A 269 -45.88 -11.73 2.04
C ALA A 269 -47.19 -12.02 2.80
N GLU A 270 -47.44 -11.31 3.90
CA GLU A 270 -48.70 -11.35 4.65
C GLU A 270 -49.86 -10.81 3.80
N THR A 271 -49.67 -9.66 3.14
CA THR A 271 -50.68 -9.07 2.25
C THR A 271 -51.07 -10.02 1.11
N GLN A 272 -50.10 -10.71 0.50
CA GLN A 272 -50.36 -11.71 -0.53
C GLN A 272 -51.05 -12.97 0.01
N ALA A 273 -50.71 -13.41 1.23
CA ALA A 273 -51.35 -14.56 1.85
C ALA A 273 -52.83 -14.28 2.15
N VAL A 274 -53.15 -13.10 2.67
CA VAL A 274 -54.55 -12.70 2.93
C VAL A 274 -55.34 -12.52 1.63
N ASN A 275 -54.75 -11.87 0.62
CA ASN A 275 -55.42 -11.61 -0.67
C ASN A 275 -55.53 -12.85 -1.58
N GLY A 276 -54.61 -13.82 -1.46
CA GLY A 276 -54.54 -15.00 -2.33
C GLY A 276 -55.27 -16.24 -1.82
N THR A 277 -55.97 -16.16 -0.67
CA THR A 277 -56.81 -17.28 -0.22
C THR A 277 -57.99 -17.48 -1.17
N PRO A 278 -58.36 -18.73 -1.52
CA PRO A 278 -59.53 -19.01 -2.36
C PRO A 278 -60.86 -18.52 -1.77
N PHE A 279 -60.85 -18.03 -0.53
CA PHE A 279 -61.99 -17.45 0.18
C PHE A 279 -62.17 -15.95 -0.03
N SER A 280 -61.13 -15.21 -0.47
CA SER A 280 -61.26 -13.78 -0.80
C SER A 280 -61.88 -13.56 -2.18
N GLN A 281 -61.74 -14.55 -3.06
CA GLN A 281 -62.55 -14.66 -4.26
C GLN A 281 -63.86 -15.30 -3.85
N THR A 282 -64.87 -14.46 -3.67
CA THR A 282 -66.28 -14.87 -3.70
C THR A 282 -66.51 -15.61 -5.01
N SER A 283 -66.26 -16.92 -4.98
CA SER A 283 -66.73 -17.84 -6.01
C SER A 283 -68.23 -17.85 -5.84
N ALA A 284 -68.88 -16.97 -6.61
CA ALA A 284 -70.27 -17.07 -6.97
C ALA A 284 -70.47 -18.39 -7.74
N VAL A 285 -70.38 -19.52 -7.03
CA VAL A 285 -70.79 -20.83 -7.53
C VAL A 285 -71.96 -21.26 -6.68
N SER A 286 -73.10 -20.76 -7.13
CA SER A 286 -74.43 -21.26 -6.87
C SER A 286 -74.47 -22.77 -7.10
N THR A 287 -74.44 -23.57 -6.04
CA THR A 287 -74.93 -24.95 -6.12
C THR A 287 -75.62 -25.30 -4.81
N SER A 288 -76.94 -25.29 -4.87
CA SER A 288 -77.88 -25.72 -3.84
C SER A 288 -77.56 -27.15 -3.38
N SER A 289 -76.89 -27.28 -2.24
CA SER A 289 -76.86 -28.52 -1.46
C SER A 289 -78.21 -28.65 -0.72
N PRO A 290 -78.95 -29.77 -0.85
CA PRO A 290 -80.21 -29.99 -0.14
C PRO A 290 -80.05 -30.28 1.36
N PHE A 291 -78.80 -30.28 1.87
CA PHE A 291 -78.50 -30.32 3.30
C PHE A 291 -77.97 -28.94 3.72
N GLU A 292 -78.86 -28.15 4.33
CA GLU A 292 -78.51 -26.86 4.92
C GLU A 292 -77.92 -27.14 6.31
N LEU A 293 -76.62 -26.84 6.48
CA LEU A 293 -75.95 -27.01 7.77
C LEU A 293 -76.58 -26.04 8.79
N PRO A 294 -76.80 -26.47 10.04
CA PRO A 294 -77.28 -25.58 11.10
C PRO A 294 -76.39 -24.34 11.19
N GLN A 295 -77.01 -23.17 11.39
CA GLN A 295 -76.31 -21.88 11.35
C GLN A 295 -75.09 -21.83 12.30
N GLN A 296 -75.18 -22.48 13.46
CA GLN A 296 -74.07 -22.66 14.41
C GLN A 296 -72.87 -23.44 13.82
N ALA A 297 -73.10 -24.47 13.00
CA ALA A 297 -72.02 -25.25 12.39
C ALA A 297 -71.31 -24.49 11.25
N VAL A 298 -72.01 -23.55 10.60
CA VAL A 298 -71.42 -22.64 9.61
C VAL A 298 -70.55 -21.60 10.30
N GLU A 299 -71.01 -21.05 11.43
CA GLU A 299 -70.23 -20.12 12.26
C GLU A 299 -69.00 -20.78 12.88
N ASP A 300 -69.13 -21.99 13.43
CA ASP A 300 -68.00 -22.74 13.99
C ASP A 300 -66.96 -23.09 12.93
N ASN A 301 -67.37 -23.49 11.72
CA ASN A 301 -66.43 -23.73 10.61
C ASN A 301 -65.73 -22.44 10.15
N GLN A 302 -66.45 -21.32 10.05
CA GLN A 302 -65.84 -20.03 9.71
C GLN A 302 -64.85 -19.58 10.78
N GLN A 303 -65.14 -19.85 12.06
CA GLN A 303 -64.26 -19.51 13.17
C GLN A 303 -63.02 -20.41 13.20
N ALA A 304 -63.19 -21.72 12.96
CA ALA A 304 -62.09 -22.68 12.83
C ALA A 304 -61.18 -22.37 11.63
N ASP A 305 -61.76 -21.99 10.49
CA ASP A 305 -61.00 -21.61 9.28
C ASP A 305 -60.23 -20.30 9.50
N GLN A 306 -60.84 -19.31 10.16
CA GLN A 306 -60.17 -18.07 10.54
C GLN A 306 -59.01 -18.33 11.53
N GLN A 307 -59.22 -19.24 12.47
CA GLN A 307 -58.20 -19.62 13.45
C GLN A 307 -57.05 -20.37 12.77
N ALA A 308 -57.33 -21.34 11.91
CA ALA A 308 -56.33 -22.06 11.14
C ALA A 308 -55.51 -21.14 10.21
N ALA A 309 -56.17 -20.18 9.54
CA ALA A 309 -55.50 -19.19 8.70
C ALA A 309 -54.57 -18.27 9.51
N LYS A 310 -54.99 -17.85 10.71
CA LYS A 310 -54.14 -17.09 11.65
C LYS A 310 -52.96 -17.91 12.11
N GLU A 311 -53.16 -19.16 12.52
CA GLU A 311 -52.09 -20.04 12.99
C GLU A 311 -51.04 -20.34 11.90
N VAL A 312 -51.47 -20.59 10.67
CA VAL A 312 -50.55 -20.78 9.53
C VAL A 312 -49.75 -19.50 9.23
N THR A 313 -50.40 -18.34 9.29
CA THR A 313 -49.76 -17.05 9.04
C THR A 313 -48.76 -16.72 10.15
N ASP A 314 -49.15 -16.88 11.41
CA ASP A 314 -48.31 -16.63 12.58
C ASP A 314 -47.09 -17.55 12.61
N ASN A 315 -47.26 -18.84 12.32
CA ASN A 315 -46.16 -19.80 12.22
C ASN A 315 -45.18 -19.41 11.09
N ARG A 316 -45.69 -18.94 9.94
CA ARG A 316 -44.87 -18.49 8.82
C ARG A 316 -44.11 -17.20 9.15
N VAL A 317 -44.76 -16.25 9.82
CA VAL A 317 -44.15 -15.00 10.29
C VAL A 317 -43.07 -15.30 11.34
N PHE A 318 -43.33 -16.22 12.27
CA PHE A 318 -42.36 -16.65 13.28
C PHE A 318 -41.12 -17.28 12.64
N ALA A 319 -41.29 -18.22 11.71
CA ALA A 319 -40.18 -18.85 10.99
C ALA A 319 -39.35 -17.82 10.19
N SER A 320 -40.01 -16.84 9.56
CA SER A 320 -39.34 -15.74 8.85
C SER A 320 -38.55 -14.83 9.80
N LYS A 321 -39.11 -14.49 10.97
CA LYS A 321 -38.42 -13.72 12.02
C LYS A 321 -37.21 -14.47 12.58
N LEU A 322 -37.30 -15.79 12.74
CA LEU A 322 -36.18 -16.61 13.22
C LEU A 322 -35.01 -16.63 12.21
N THR A 323 -35.30 -16.88 10.93
CA THR A 323 -34.26 -16.86 9.88
C THR A 323 -33.61 -15.48 9.73
N PHE A 324 -34.36 -14.41 10.02
CA PHE A 324 -33.81 -13.06 10.05
C PHE A 324 -32.76 -12.89 11.16
N ILE A 325 -33.09 -13.28 12.40
CA ILE A 325 -32.15 -13.19 13.53
C ILE A 325 -30.87 -13.96 13.22
N ILE A 326 -31.00 -15.18 12.68
CA ILE A 326 -29.85 -16.02 12.32
C ILE A 326 -28.97 -15.32 11.27
N LEU A 327 -29.57 -14.78 10.19
CA LEU A 327 -28.79 -14.11 9.13
C LEU A 327 -28.11 -12.84 9.65
N SER A 328 -28.77 -12.05 10.50
CA SER A 328 -28.17 -10.85 11.11
C SER A 328 -26.99 -11.18 12.03
N VAL A 329 -27.08 -12.25 12.82
CA VAL A 329 -25.96 -12.70 13.66
C VAL A 329 -24.78 -13.17 12.80
N ILE A 330 -25.05 -13.89 11.71
CA ILE A 330 -24.02 -14.31 10.75
C ILE A 330 -23.35 -13.08 10.11
N PHE A 331 -24.11 -12.10 9.63
CA PHE A 331 -23.57 -10.85 9.08
C PHE A 331 -22.58 -10.19 10.04
N ILE A 332 -22.98 -9.98 11.29
CA ILE A 332 -22.11 -9.39 12.32
C ILE A 332 -20.87 -10.28 12.56
N GLY A 333 -21.05 -11.59 12.66
CA GLY A 333 -19.96 -12.55 12.85
C GLY A 333 -18.92 -12.49 11.73
N VAL A 334 -19.36 -12.42 10.48
CA VAL A 334 -18.50 -12.26 9.30
C VAL A 334 -17.72 -10.94 9.36
N GLN A 335 -18.38 -9.82 9.70
CA GLN A 335 -17.68 -8.54 9.84
C GLN A 335 -16.64 -8.56 10.97
N LEU A 336 -16.95 -9.21 12.09
CA LEU A 336 -16.00 -9.39 13.20
C LEU A 336 -14.76 -10.18 12.74
N ILE A 337 -14.93 -11.24 11.96
CA ILE A 337 -13.79 -11.99 11.41
C ILE A 337 -12.93 -11.08 10.53
N GLY A 338 -13.53 -10.25 9.66
CA GLY A 338 -12.81 -9.27 8.84
C GLY A 338 -11.99 -8.29 9.69
N ILE A 339 -12.57 -7.77 10.77
CA ILE A 339 -11.90 -6.89 11.74
C ILE A 339 -10.75 -7.63 12.45
N LEU A 340 -10.96 -8.87 12.91
CA LEU A 340 -9.94 -9.67 13.58
C LEU A 340 -8.76 -9.99 12.66
N ILE A 341 -9.02 -10.30 11.39
CA ILE A 341 -7.99 -10.48 10.37
C ILE A 341 -7.16 -9.21 10.24
N GLY A 342 -7.82 -8.05 10.09
CA GLY A 342 -7.14 -6.76 10.03
C GLY A 342 -6.35 -6.46 11.30
N TYR A 343 -6.86 -6.84 12.48
CA TYR A 343 -6.20 -6.59 13.76
C TYR A 343 -4.94 -7.44 13.99
N TYR A 344 -4.99 -8.75 13.72
CA TYR A 344 -3.87 -9.66 14.01
C TYR A 344 -2.82 -9.74 12.91
N ARG A 345 -3.19 -9.45 11.66
CA ARG A 345 -2.30 -9.55 10.49
C ARG A 345 -1.90 -8.22 9.87
N SER A 346 -2.29 -7.10 10.48
CA SER A 346 -1.72 -5.81 10.13
C SER A 346 -0.38 -5.59 10.82
N LEU A 347 0.47 -4.86 10.11
CA LEU A 347 1.71 -4.29 10.60
C LEU A 347 1.55 -2.78 10.52
N VAL A 348 1.76 -2.10 11.64
CA VAL A 348 1.54 -0.67 11.84
C VAL A 348 2.85 0.10 11.81
N GLY A 349 3.96 -0.54 12.18
CA GLY A 349 5.27 0.11 12.11
C GLY A 349 5.65 0.51 10.69
N ILE A 350 6.32 1.65 10.55
CA ILE A 350 6.61 2.32 9.26
C ILE A 350 7.35 1.36 8.31
N GLU A 351 8.31 0.60 8.83
CA GLU A 351 9.12 -0.35 8.05
C GLU A 351 8.92 -1.81 8.49
N SER A 352 7.97 -2.07 9.39
CA SER A 352 7.69 -3.41 9.91
C SER A 352 7.30 -4.40 8.82
N ARG A 353 6.58 -3.96 7.78
CA ARG A 353 6.23 -4.82 6.63
C ARG A 353 7.47 -5.29 5.87
N GLN A 354 8.50 -4.45 5.77
CA GLN A 354 9.74 -4.80 5.09
C GLN A 354 10.58 -5.73 5.97
N ALA A 355 10.72 -5.42 7.27
CA ALA A 355 11.42 -6.26 8.23
C ALA A 355 10.79 -7.66 8.33
N ALA A 356 9.46 -7.76 8.42
CA ALA A 356 8.74 -9.03 8.48
C ALA A 356 8.89 -9.85 7.20
N LYS A 357 9.01 -9.21 6.03
CA LYS A 357 9.25 -9.90 4.76
C LYS A 357 10.64 -10.54 4.71
N TYR A 358 11.65 -9.90 5.29
CA TYR A 358 13.02 -10.43 5.31
C TYR A 358 13.22 -11.52 6.36
N VAL A 359 12.61 -11.38 7.54
CA VAL A 359 12.73 -12.35 8.64
C VAL A 359 11.82 -13.55 8.46
N GLY A 360 10.59 -13.36 7.93
CA GLY A 360 9.51 -14.34 8.02
C GLY A 360 9.72 -15.69 7.31
N ASN A 361 10.79 -15.83 6.52
CA ASN A 361 11.14 -17.05 5.80
C ASN A 361 12.28 -17.85 6.46
N PHE A 362 12.92 -17.32 7.49
CA PHE A 362 14.11 -17.91 8.11
C PHE A 362 13.88 -18.13 9.60
N SER A 363 14.45 -19.20 10.14
CA SER A 363 14.35 -19.52 11.56
C SER A 363 15.39 -18.78 12.41
N GLY A 364 16.57 -18.49 11.83
CA GLY A 364 17.69 -17.85 12.53
C GLY A 364 18.58 -16.99 11.64
N SER A 365 19.48 -16.24 12.28
CA SER A 365 20.44 -15.34 11.61
C SER A 365 21.47 -16.10 10.78
N GLU A 366 21.88 -17.28 11.22
CA GLU A 366 22.85 -18.12 10.51
C GLU A 366 22.26 -18.68 9.22
N GLU A 367 21.03 -19.20 9.27
CA GLU A 367 20.32 -19.69 8.08
C GLU A 367 20.12 -18.56 7.06
N PHE A 368 19.75 -17.37 7.52
CA PHE A 368 19.65 -16.18 6.69
C PHE A 368 21.00 -15.86 6.02
N ALA A 369 22.07 -15.75 6.81
CA ALA A 369 23.39 -15.41 6.28
C ALA A 369 23.91 -16.48 5.30
N ALA A 370 23.73 -17.77 5.61
CA ALA A 370 24.12 -18.87 4.74
C ALA A 370 23.36 -18.83 3.40
N TRP A 371 22.05 -18.58 3.42
CA TRP A 371 21.24 -18.48 2.20
C TRP A 371 21.70 -17.34 1.28
N TYR A 372 21.95 -16.16 1.85
CA TYR A 372 22.43 -15.01 1.09
C TYR A 372 23.89 -15.18 0.64
N ALA A 373 24.75 -15.82 1.46
CA ALA A 373 26.12 -16.15 1.09
C ALA A 373 26.16 -17.12 -0.10
N MET A 374 25.36 -18.18 -0.10
CA MET A 374 25.25 -19.11 -1.24
C MET A 374 24.79 -18.39 -2.52
N ARG A 375 23.87 -17.43 -2.40
CA ARG A 375 23.38 -16.64 -3.55
C ARG A 375 24.45 -15.68 -4.06
N ARG A 376 25.19 -15.03 -3.15
CA ARG A 376 26.33 -14.16 -3.47
C ARG A 376 27.42 -14.94 -4.20
N GLU A 377 27.83 -16.09 -3.68
CA GLU A 377 28.85 -16.96 -4.27
C GLU A 377 28.44 -17.43 -5.68
N ARG A 378 27.16 -17.78 -5.87
CA ARG A 378 26.64 -18.12 -7.21
C ARG A 378 26.79 -16.96 -8.19
N VAL A 379 26.44 -15.74 -7.77
CA VAL A 379 26.57 -14.54 -8.61
C VAL A 379 28.04 -14.26 -8.93
N GLU A 380 28.94 -14.39 -7.96
CA GLU A 380 30.38 -14.21 -8.15
C GLU A 380 30.97 -15.22 -9.13
N ARG A 381 30.61 -16.50 -8.98
CA ARG A 381 31.04 -17.58 -9.90
C ARG A 381 30.56 -17.32 -11.32
N ASP A 382 29.26 -17.09 -11.50
CA ASP A 382 28.68 -16.83 -12.82
C ASP A 382 29.28 -15.56 -13.46
N ALA A 383 29.48 -14.50 -12.68
CA ALA A 383 30.08 -13.26 -13.15
C ALA A 383 31.54 -13.47 -13.59
N GLN A 384 32.34 -14.21 -12.80
CA GLN A 384 33.72 -14.53 -13.13
C GLN A 384 33.81 -15.39 -14.38
N ASP A 385 32.95 -16.40 -14.54
CA ASP A 385 32.89 -17.24 -15.74
C ASP A 385 32.55 -16.41 -16.98
N LYS A 386 31.56 -15.50 -16.89
CA LYS A 386 31.21 -14.62 -18.00
C LYS A 386 32.32 -13.61 -18.31
N LEU A 387 32.99 -13.07 -17.30
CA LEU A 387 34.11 -12.16 -17.47
C LEU A 387 35.30 -12.85 -18.15
N ALA A 388 35.66 -14.06 -17.71
CA ALA A 388 36.71 -14.87 -18.33
C ALA A 388 36.38 -15.20 -19.78
N SER A 389 35.12 -15.52 -20.09
CA SER A 389 34.69 -15.77 -21.48
C SER A 389 34.79 -14.52 -22.37
N LEU A 390 34.51 -13.33 -21.82
CA LEU A 390 34.66 -12.05 -22.51
C LEU A 390 36.14 -11.75 -22.76
N GLN A 391 36.98 -11.89 -21.73
CA GLN A 391 38.42 -11.68 -21.81
C GLN A 391 39.09 -12.61 -22.82
N ASN A 392 38.74 -13.89 -22.82
CA ASN A 392 39.23 -14.86 -23.80
C ASN A 392 38.85 -14.47 -25.23
N ARG A 393 37.61 -14.02 -25.48
CA ARG A 393 37.17 -13.57 -26.81
C ARG A 393 37.86 -12.30 -27.26
N MET A 394 38.03 -11.31 -26.38
CA MET A 394 38.78 -10.10 -26.68
C MET A 394 40.26 -10.40 -26.95
N ALA A 395 40.85 -11.34 -26.19
CA ALA A 395 42.22 -11.79 -26.40
C ALA A 395 42.39 -12.47 -27.76
N MET A 396 41.48 -13.37 -28.16
CA MET A 396 41.52 -14.00 -29.49
C MET A 396 41.42 -12.97 -30.63
N GLN A 397 40.52 -11.99 -30.51
CA GLN A 397 40.37 -10.93 -31.52
C GLN A 397 41.57 -9.99 -31.60
N ARG A 398 42.24 -9.73 -30.45
CA ARG A 398 43.44 -8.89 -30.41
C ARG A 398 44.71 -9.66 -30.79
N ALA A 399 44.77 -10.96 -30.55
CA ALA A 399 45.85 -11.82 -31.02
C ALA A 399 45.93 -11.83 -32.56
N SER A 400 44.79 -11.75 -33.25
CA SER A 400 44.74 -11.52 -34.70
C SER A 400 45.12 -10.09 -35.14
N SER A 401 45.20 -9.14 -34.20
CA SER A 401 45.49 -7.72 -34.46
C SER A 401 46.68 -7.27 -33.61
N ALA A 402 47.89 -7.69 -34.01
CA ALA A 402 49.24 -7.39 -33.48
C ALA A 402 49.39 -6.24 -32.46
N SER A 403 48.79 -6.36 -31.27
CA SER A 403 48.85 -5.36 -30.20
C SER A 403 49.16 -6.05 -28.87
N ASN A 404 50.09 -5.45 -28.14
CA ASN A 404 50.81 -6.01 -27.00
C ASN A 404 49.92 -6.79 -26.01
N ALA A 405 50.26 -8.06 -25.81
CA ALA A 405 49.73 -8.90 -24.74
C ALA A 405 50.17 -8.36 -23.38
N ARG A 406 49.32 -7.56 -22.72
CA ARG A 406 49.48 -7.20 -21.31
C ARG A 406 48.65 -8.15 -20.45
N ASN A 407 49.33 -8.95 -19.63
CA ASN A 407 48.83 -10.06 -18.82
C ASN A 407 48.03 -9.67 -17.56
N ASP A 408 47.50 -8.45 -17.50
CA ASP A 408 46.75 -7.98 -16.34
C ASP A 408 45.26 -8.30 -16.53
N VAL A 409 44.87 -9.49 -16.05
CA VAL A 409 43.51 -10.04 -16.11
C VAL A 409 42.78 -9.65 -14.83
N ARG A 410 41.73 -8.84 -14.98
CA ARG A 410 40.92 -8.35 -13.85
C ARG A 410 39.88 -9.38 -13.45
N THR A 411 39.63 -9.47 -12.14
CA THR A 411 38.61 -10.36 -11.55
C THR A 411 37.34 -9.59 -11.17
N PHE A 412 36.23 -10.30 -11.08
CA PHE A 412 34.98 -9.70 -10.60
C PHE A 412 35.08 -9.26 -9.12
N ASP A 413 35.86 -9.96 -8.30
CA ASP A 413 36.11 -9.58 -6.91
C ASP A 413 36.87 -8.24 -6.81
N GLU A 414 37.86 -7.99 -7.67
CA GLU A 414 38.51 -6.67 -7.77
C GLU A 414 37.51 -5.56 -8.11
N TYR A 415 36.53 -5.84 -8.98
CA TYR A 415 35.46 -4.89 -9.31
C TYR A 415 34.56 -4.59 -8.11
N VAL A 416 34.15 -5.63 -7.36
CA VAL A 416 33.32 -5.50 -6.15
C VAL A 416 34.05 -4.67 -5.09
N ARG A 417 35.32 -4.99 -4.81
CA ARG A 417 36.16 -4.24 -3.86
C ARG A 417 36.36 -2.79 -4.31
N GLY A 418 36.55 -2.57 -5.61
CA GLY A 418 36.62 -1.24 -6.20
C GLY A 418 35.34 -0.44 -5.96
N LYS A 419 34.16 -1.03 -6.19
CA LYS A 419 32.87 -0.38 -5.91
C LYS A 419 32.63 -0.08 -4.43
N GLN A 420 33.08 -0.95 -3.53
CA GLN A 420 32.99 -0.70 -2.09
C GLN A 420 33.86 0.49 -1.68
N ARG A 421 35.10 0.58 -2.20
CA ARG A 421 35.98 1.73 -1.96
C ARG A 421 35.41 3.03 -2.51
N ASP A 422 34.95 3.02 -3.77
CA ASP A 422 34.33 4.19 -4.41
C ASP A 422 33.12 4.69 -3.58
N LYS A 423 32.36 3.77 -2.96
CA LYS A 423 31.24 4.12 -2.08
C LYS A 423 31.71 4.76 -0.77
N ILE A 424 32.72 4.17 -0.11
CA ILE A 424 33.28 4.72 1.14
C ILE A 424 33.85 6.13 0.90
N GLU A 425 34.63 6.31 -0.17
CA GLU A 425 35.17 7.63 -0.53
C GLU A 425 34.04 8.64 -0.81
N ALA A 426 32.96 8.22 -1.48
CA ALA A 426 31.81 9.09 -1.72
C ALA A 426 31.07 9.47 -0.43
N ASP A 427 30.91 8.51 0.50
CA ASP A 427 30.25 8.73 1.79
C ASP A 427 31.11 9.67 2.67
N GLU A 428 32.44 9.50 2.70
CA GLU A 428 33.38 10.40 3.39
C GLU A 428 33.35 11.82 2.80
N HIS A 429 33.35 11.95 1.48
CA HIS A 429 33.21 13.25 0.83
C HIS A 429 31.87 13.92 1.13
N ALA A 430 30.77 13.16 1.17
CA ALA A 430 29.46 13.69 1.54
C ALA A 430 29.43 14.17 3.00
N ALA A 431 29.99 13.39 3.93
CA ALA A 431 30.11 13.76 5.34
C ALA A 431 30.97 15.03 5.51
N SER A 432 32.12 15.12 4.82
CA SER A 432 32.97 16.31 4.86
C SER A 432 32.30 17.58 4.32
N ARG A 433 31.41 17.45 3.34
CA ARG A 433 30.63 18.57 2.79
C ARG A 433 29.53 19.04 3.73
N GLN A 434 28.94 18.14 4.52
CA GLN A 434 27.97 18.50 5.55
C GLN A 434 28.62 19.15 6.79
N SER A 435 29.90 18.87 7.06
CA SER A 435 30.65 19.51 8.15
C SER A 435 31.32 20.84 7.77
N TYR A 436 31.32 21.24 6.50
CA TYR A 436 31.90 22.52 6.08
C TYR A 436 30.90 23.66 6.28
N VAL A 437 30.94 24.29 7.46
CA VAL A 437 30.45 25.66 7.64
C VAL A 437 31.51 26.58 7.02
N PRO A 438 31.19 27.38 5.98
CA PRO A 438 32.14 28.34 5.44
C PRO A 438 32.63 29.24 6.58
N PRO A 439 33.95 29.46 6.74
CA PRO A 439 34.41 30.46 7.70
C PRO A 439 33.81 31.80 7.29
N ALA A 440 33.08 32.42 8.22
CA ALA A 440 32.60 33.78 8.06
C ALA A 440 33.81 34.65 7.69
N THR A 441 33.79 35.20 6.48
CA THR A 441 34.79 36.16 6.02
C THR A 441 34.78 37.32 7.02
N VAL A 442 35.77 37.34 7.93
CA VAL A 442 36.05 38.49 8.76
C VAL A 442 36.42 39.61 7.80
N ARG A 443 35.48 40.54 7.57
CA ARG A 443 35.76 41.81 6.92
C ARG A 443 36.78 42.53 7.79
N GLU A 444 38.05 42.46 7.41
CA GLU A 444 39.07 43.38 7.89
C GLU A 444 38.64 44.79 7.47
N MET A 445 38.35 45.62 8.47
CA MET A 445 38.21 47.06 8.30
C MET A 445 39.57 47.62 7.87
N HIS A 446 39.72 47.93 6.59
CA HIS A 446 40.83 48.76 6.14
C HIS A 446 40.44 50.24 6.11
N LYS A 447 41.33 50.99 6.75
CA LYS A 447 41.37 52.42 7.05
C LYS A 447 41.32 53.30 5.80
N SER A 448 40.68 54.44 5.93
CA SER A 448 40.48 55.51 4.94
C SER A 448 41.70 56.41 4.73
N GLU A 449 42.02 56.72 3.47
CA GLU A 449 42.56 58.01 2.96
C GLU A 449 42.54 58.04 1.41
N PRO A 450 42.71 59.19 0.70
CA PRO A 450 41.58 59.90 0.10
C PRO A 450 41.60 60.01 -1.45
N ALA A 451 40.40 60.34 -1.97
CA ALA A 451 40.02 61.02 -3.20
C ALA A 451 40.98 61.12 -4.40
N LEU A 452 40.53 60.59 -5.55
CA LEU A 452 40.67 61.26 -6.84
C LEU A 452 39.33 61.27 -7.59
N VAL A 453 39.00 62.48 -8.04
CA VAL A 453 37.82 62.96 -8.75
C VAL A 453 37.84 62.53 -10.21
N VAL A 454 36.73 62.02 -10.77
CA VAL A 454 36.17 62.41 -12.10
C VAL A 454 34.65 62.15 -12.13
N GLU A 455 33.89 63.17 -12.50
CA GLU A 455 32.46 63.20 -12.90
C GLU A 455 32.39 63.67 -14.39
N PRO A 456 31.27 63.70 -15.15
CA PRO A 456 30.03 62.90 -15.18
C PRO A 456 29.58 62.39 -16.60
N ALA A 457 28.54 61.52 -16.60
CA ALA A 457 27.38 61.43 -17.54
C ALA A 457 27.50 60.81 -18.97
N PRO A 458 26.38 60.33 -19.60
CA PRO A 458 25.05 59.95 -19.08
C PRO A 458 24.51 58.58 -19.55
N ALA A 459 23.35 58.26 -18.97
CA ALA A 459 22.46 57.10 -19.11
C ALA A 459 22.13 56.59 -20.53
N ALA A 460 22.03 55.27 -20.64
CA ALA A 460 21.07 54.60 -21.51
C ALA A 460 20.28 53.57 -20.68
N LEU A 461 18.98 53.82 -20.57
CA LEU A 461 17.99 53.03 -19.84
C LEU A 461 17.66 51.73 -20.59
N THR A 462 17.87 50.59 -19.94
CA THR A 462 17.08 49.37 -20.19
C THR A 462 16.73 48.74 -18.84
N PRO A 463 15.45 48.46 -18.53
CA PRO A 463 15.06 47.90 -17.25
C PRO A 463 15.41 46.41 -17.23
N VAL A 464 16.48 46.05 -16.52
CA VAL A 464 16.72 44.66 -16.13
C VAL A 464 15.74 44.33 -15.02
N ALA A 465 14.79 43.47 -15.35
CA ALA A 465 13.90 42.83 -14.39
C ALA A 465 14.75 42.06 -13.37
N LEU A 466 14.75 42.54 -12.12
CA LEU A 466 15.31 41.81 -10.98
C LEU A 466 14.37 40.64 -10.65
N GLU A 467 14.80 39.43 -11.02
CA GLU A 467 14.31 38.20 -10.40
C GLU A 467 14.83 38.12 -8.96
N PRO A 468 14.00 37.77 -7.96
CA PRO A 468 14.47 37.56 -6.60
C PRO A 468 15.33 36.31 -6.54
N ASN A 469 16.57 36.51 -6.10
CA ASN A 469 17.70 35.59 -6.23
C ASN A 469 17.84 34.65 -5.02
N ASN A 470 16.76 34.05 -4.54
CA ASN A 470 16.81 33.01 -3.49
C ASN A 470 15.66 32.00 -3.68
N ALA A 471 16.00 30.76 -4.04
CA ALA A 471 15.05 29.66 -4.09
C ALA A 471 14.39 29.41 -2.72
N ASP A 472 15.10 29.72 -1.64
CA ASP A 472 14.62 29.62 -0.26
C ASP A 472 13.49 30.61 0.05
N ASP A 473 13.56 31.85 -0.45
CA ASP A 473 12.50 32.83 -0.22
C ASP A 473 11.21 32.41 -0.93
N LYS A 474 11.31 31.82 -2.13
CA LYS A 474 10.14 31.31 -2.85
C LYS A 474 9.45 30.15 -2.12
N ALA A 475 10.23 29.30 -1.43
CA ALA A 475 9.72 28.21 -0.61
C ALA A 475 9.07 28.73 0.68
N ARG A 476 9.71 29.69 1.37
CA ARG A 476 9.17 30.32 2.60
C ARG A 476 7.88 31.12 2.32
N ILE A 477 7.85 31.83 1.19
CA ILE A 477 6.64 32.50 0.69
C ILE A 477 5.53 31.48 0.34
N ALA A 478 5.87 30.20 0.11
CA ALA A 478 4.88 29.15 -0.13
C ALA A 478 4.23 28.56 1.11
N GLU A 479 4.92 28.62 2.24
CA GLU A 479 4.41 28.16 3.52
C GLU A 479 3.39 29.15 4.13
N LEU A 480 3.43 30.43 3.72
CA LEU A 480 2.51 31.48 4.18
C LEU A 480 1.05 31.33 3.69
N GLY A 481 0.75 30.32 2.86
CA GLY A 481 -0.62 29.98 2.49
C GLY A 481 -1.28 30.96 1.50
N ASP A 482 -2.57 31.26 1.71
CA ASP A 482 -3.35 32.14 0.85
C ASP A 482 -3.22 33.60 1.31
N LEU A 483 -2.52 34.41 0.52
CA LEU A 483 -2.23 35.81 0.82
C LEU A 483 -3.35 36.75 0.36
N THR A 484 -4.42 36.23 -0.26
CA THR A 484 -5.54 37.06 -0.74
C THR A 484 -6.45 37.54 0.38
N VAL A 485 -6.35 36.94 1.57
CA VAL A 485 -7.12 37.31 2.77
C VAL A 485 -6.51 38.51 3.51
N LEU A 486 -5.25 38.86 3.20
CA LEU A 486 -4.49 39.88 3.91
C LEU A 486 -4.53 41.24 3.19
N ASN A 487 -4.76 42.30 3.96
CA ASN A 487 -4.70 43.68 3.51
C ASN A 487 -3.25 44.17 3.35
N ASP A 488 -3.04 45.30 2.68
CA ASP A 488 -1.68 45.80 2.36
C ASP A 488 -0.83 46.11 3.59
N GLU A 489 -1.46 46.57 4.68
CA GLU A 489 -0.79 46.82 5.97
C GLU A 489 -0.40 45.51 6.69
N GLU A 490 -1.26 44.50 6.63
CA GLU A 490 -1.00 43.16 7.21
C GLU A 490 0.08 42.42 6.42
N LEU A 491 0.13 42.62 5.10
CA LEU A 491 1.16 42.05 4.24
C LEU A 491 2.56 42.63 4.54
N LEU A 492 2.62 43.90 4.95
CA LEU A 492 3.85 44.57 5.38
C LEU A 492 4.34 43.99 6.70
N LEU A 493 3.44 43.81 7.67
CA LEU A 493 3.78 43.17 8.95
C LEU A 493 4.30 41.74 8.76
N VAL A 494 3.68 40.96 7.85
CA VAL A 494 4.14 39.61 7.52
C VAL A 494 5.48 39.62 6.79
N ALA A 495 5.74 40.61 5.93
CA ALA A 495 7.04 40.77 5.28
C ALA A 495 8.15 41.06 6.30
N GLU A 496 7.88 41.93 7.27
CA GLU A 496 8.83 42.33 8.30
C GLU A 496 9.13 41.19 9.28
N ASP A 497 8.09 40.48 9.77
CA ASP A 497 8.25 39.35 10.70
C ASP A 497 8.94 38.15 10.03
N ALA A 498 8.61 37.85 8.77
CA ALA A 498 9.22 36.74 8.05
C ALA A 498 10.60 37.08 7.43
N GLY A 499 11.01 38.35 7.46
CA GLY A 499 12.23 38.82 6.80
C GLY A 499 12.21 38.59 5.28
N LEU A 500 11.04 38.76 4.64
CA LEU A 500 10.82 38.52 3.22
C LEU A 500 10.59 39.83 2.47
N PRO A 501 11.02 39.96 1.20
CA PRO A 501 10.78 41.18 0.43
C PRO A 501 9.28 41.37 0.15
N LEU A 502 8.74 42.54 0.50
CA LEU A 502 7.32 42.90 0.33
C LEU A 502 6.84 42.70 -1.11
N GLU A 503 7.68 43.03 -2.10
CA GLU A 503 7.36 42.86 -3.52
C GLU A 503 7.09 41.39 -3.91
N ALA A 504 7.76 40.43 -3.27
CA ALA A 504 7.59 39.02 -3.59
C ALA A 504 6.25 38.46 -3.04
N LEU A 505 5.82 38.93 -1.86
CA LEU A 505 4.50 38.61 -1.32
C LEU A 505 3.37 39.21 -2.18
N GLN A 506 3.54 40.46 -2.63
CA GLN A 506 2.57 41.11 -3.53
C GLN A 506 2.45 40.40 -4.89
N ARG A 507 3.57 39.96 -5.47
CA ARG A 507 3.56 39.15 -6.71
C ARG A 507 2.81 37.83 -6.49
N ARG A 508 3.04 37.14 -5.38
CA ARG A 508 2.32 35.89 -5.07
C ARG A 508 0.83 36.10 -4.86
N ARG A 509 0.42 37.15 -4.14
CA ARG A 509 -1.00 37.50 -3.97
C ARG A 509 -1.69 37.74 -5.31
N LYS A 510 -1.04 38.45 -6.24
CA LYS A 510 -1.55 38.65 -7.62
C LYS A 510 -1.70 37.32 -8.37
N VAL A 511 -0.73 36.41 -8.26
CA VAL A 511 -0.81 35.08 -8.89
C VAL A 511 -1.96 34.25 -8.31
N GLN A 512 -2.17 34.29 -6.99
CA GLN A 512 -3.29 33.60 -6.33
C GLN A 512 -4.65 34.15 -6.76
N LEU A 513 -4.80 35.47 -6.88
CA LEU A 513 -6.02 36.10 -7.42
C LEU A 513 -6.31 35.66 -8.86
N VAL A 514 -5.29 35.57 -9.71
CA VAL A 514 -5.44 35.10 -11.10
C VAL A 514 -5.84 33.61 -11.13
N LEU A 515 -5.23 32.77 -10.27
CA LEU A 515 -5.58 31.36 -10.17
C LEU A 515 -6.99 31.13 -9.61
N HIS A 516 -7.43 31.94 -8.65
CA HIS A 516 -8.81 31.92 -8.15
C HIS A 516 -9.80 32.30 -9.25
N LYS A 517 -9.49 33.34 -10.02
CA LYS A 517 -10.31 33.76 -11.17
C LYS A 517 -10.36 32.70 -12.27
N ALA A 518 -9.27 31.96 -12.50
CA ALA A 518 -9.22 30.87 -13.49
C ALA A 518 -9.93 29.58 -13.04
N LYS A 519 -10.11 29.36 -11.73
CA LYS A 519 -10.82 28.19 -11.17
C LYS A 519 -12.30 28.44 -10.90
N GLY A 520 -12.73 29.69 -10.86
CA GLY A 520 -14.12 30.10 -10.63
C GLY A 520 -14.88 30.51 -11.91
N GLY A 521 -14.41 30.08 -13.09
CA GLY A 521 -15.03 30.33 -14.40
C GLY A 521 -15.51 29.05 -15.06
#